data_AF-A0A4Y2E6B3-F1
#
_entry.id   AF-A0A4Y2E6B3-F1
#
_cell.length_a   1.000
_cell.length_b   1.000
_cell.length_c   1.000
_cell.angle_alpha   90.00
_cell.angle_beta   90.00
_cell.angle_gamma   90.00
#
_symmetry.space_group_name_H-M   'P 1'
#
loop_
_entity.id
_entity.type
_entity.pdbx_description
1 polymer ?
#
loop_
_entity_poly.entity_id
_entity_poly.type
_entity_poly.pdbx_seq_one_letter_code
_entity_poly.pdbx_strand_id
1 'polypeptide(L)'
;MAGRYKVTTNSIRNLIIEHFKDGKSIRIIGKLVKVSHSTVFATITRWKLRGTVENALKSGAPHKLTPSNRSFILHKITKNPRRCAAKLTTELENIFAIKLNPETVRRVIRSYGYNSSVARRKFLVNERTRKLRLDFAKSMVDKYILFWESVIFVDESKFNIFGSDG
;
A
#
# COMPACT_ATOMS: atom_id res chain seq x y z
N MET A 1 -6.76 -15.73 -17.23
CA MET A 1 -6.55 -16.16 -18.63
C MET A 1 -5.24 -16.94 -18.70
N ALA A 2 -5.29 -18.27 -18.81
CA ALA A 2 -4.10 -19.05 -19.13
C ALA A 2 -3.71 -18.69 -20.57
N GLY A 3 -2.53 -18.08 -20.75
CA GLY A 3 -2.07 -17.65 -22.07
C GLY A 3 -1.96 -18.84 -23.04
N ARG A 4 -2.21 -18.59 -24.32
CA ARG A 4 -2.17 -19.53 -25.45
C ARG A 4 -0.84 -20.30 -25.62
N TYR A 5 0.19 -19.98 -24.82
CA TYR A 5 1.54 -20.54 -24.88
C TYR A 5 1.95 -21.11 -23.52
N LYS A 6 2.41 -22.36 -23.51
CA LYS A 6 2.92 -23.02 -22.30
C LYS A 6 4.29 -22.44 -21.94
N VAL A 7 4.34 -21.64 -20.89
CA VAL A 7 5.60 -21.11 -20.35
C VAL A 7 6.36 -22.25 -19.69
N THR A 8 7.63 -22.43 -20.04
CA THR A 8 8.51 -23.42 -19.40
C THR A 8 8.58 -23.16 -17.89
N THR A 9 8.54 -24.20 -17.07
CA THR A 9 8.68 -24.05 -15.61
C THR A 9 10.13 -23.78 -15.23
N ASN A 10 10.38 -23.18 -14.07
CA ASN A 10 11.74 -22.93 -13.60
C ASN A 10 12.52 -24.24 -13.38
N SER A 11 11.87 -25.30 -12.91
CA SER A 11 12.47 -26.64 -12.79
C SER A 11 13.03 -27.15 -14.13
N ILE A 12 12.24 -27.06 -15.21
CA ILE A 12 12.69 -27.48 -16.54
C ILE A 12 13.87 -26.64 -17.03
N ARG A 13 13.85 -25.32 -16.78
CA ARG A 13 14.95 -24.45 -17.17
C ARG A 13 16.24 -24.71 -16.35
N ASN A 14 16.11 -25.04 -15.06
CA ASN A 14 17.26 -25.43 -14.23
C ASN A 14 17.89 -26.73 -14.76
N LEU A 15 17.07 -27.72 -15.10
CA LEU A 15 17.53 -29.00 -15.64
C LEU A 15 18.24 -28.83 -17.00
N ILE A 16 17.79 -27.88 -17.82
CA ILE A 16 18.50 -27.46 -19.04
C ILE A 16 19.90 -26.91 -18.71
N ILE A 17 20.02 -26.09 -17.66
CA ILE A 17 21.28 -25.46 -17.27
C ILE A 17 22.25 -26.47 -16.64
N GLU A 18 21.75 -27.40 -15.83
CA GLU A 18 22.55 -28.51 -15.29
C GLU A 18 23.16 -29.34 -16.40
N HIS A 19 22.34 -29.82 -17.35
CA HIS A 19 22.85 -30.57 -18.49
C HIS A 19 23.76 -29.78 -19.43
N PHE A 20 23.59 -28.46 -19.48
CA PHE A 20 24.51 -27.58 -20.20
C PHE A 20 25.87 -27.48 -19.50
N LYS A 21 25.88 -27.40 -18.16
CA LYS A 21 27.12 -27.44 -17.35
C LYS A 21 27.84 -28.79 -17.47
N ASP A 22 27.09 -29.88 -17.62
CA ASP A 22 27.63 -31.22 -17.91
C ASP A 22 28.26 -31.33 -19.32
N GLY A 23 28.22 -30.28 -20.14
CA GLY A 23 28.80 -30.25 -21.49
C GLY A 23 27.96 -30.89 -22.59
N LYS A 24 26.68 -31.22 -22.34
CA LYS A 24 25.80 -31.84 -23.35
C LYS A 24 25.41 -30.86 -24.46
N SER A 25 25.26 -31.37 -25.68
CA SER A 25 24.83 -30.54 -26.81
C SER A 25 23.36 -30.12 -26.70
N ILE A 26 23.02 -28.96 -27.25
CA ILE A 26 21.66 -28.37 -27.18
C ILE A 26 20.58 -29.33 -27.70
N ARG A 27 20.86 -30.08 -28.78
CA ARG A 27 19.92 -31.05 -29.36
C ARG A 27 19.67 -32.25 -28.43
N ILE A 28 20.71 -32.72 -27.73
CA ILE A 28 20.59 -33.82 -26.75
C ILE A 28 19.77 -33.34 -25.56
N ILE A 29 20.05 -32.14 -25.05
CA ILE A 29 19.30 -31.53 -23.95
C ILE A 29 17.82 -31.40 -24.32
N GLY A 30 17.50 -30.89 -25.52
CA GLY A 30 16.11 -30.77 -25.97
C GLY A 30 15.36 -32.10 -26.01
N LYS A 31 16.01 -33.18 -26.45
CA LYS A 31 15.42 -34.54 -26.44
C LYS A 31 15.20 -35.06 -25.02
N LEU A 32 16.19 -34.91 -24.13
CA LEU A 32 16.10 -35.35 -22.72
C LEU A 32 14.97 -34.64 -21.97
N VAL A 33 14.90 -33.32 -22.13
CA VAL A 33 13.98 -32.45 -21.40
C VAL A 33 12.60 -32.34 -22.08
N LYS A 34 12.45 -32.92 -23.29
CA LYS A 34 11.24 -32.84 -24.13
C LYS A 34 10.82 -31.40 -24.43
N VAL A 35 11.80 -30.56 -24.76
CA VAL A 35 11.64 -29.15 -25.12
C VAL A 35 12.31 -28.87 -26.46
N SER A 36 11.79 -27.94 -27.26
CA SER A 36 12.39 -27.61 -28.55
C SER A 36 13.83 -27.09 -28.38
N HIS A 37 14.71 -27.43 -29.31
CA HIS A 37 16.11 -26.99 -29.29
C HIS A 37 16.23 -25.46 -29.25
N SER A 38 15.29 -24.73 -29.88
CA SER A 38 15.24 -23.28 -29.90
C SER A 38 14.98 -22.69 -28.51
N THR A 39 14.09 -23.32 -27.72
CA THR A 39 13.83 -22.91 -26.33
C THR A 39 15.00 -23.24 -25.41
N VAL A 40 15.68 -24.37 -25.62
CA VAL A 40 16.91 -24.71 -24.89
C VAL A 40 17.99 -23.65 -25.16
N PHE A 41 18.24 -23.34 -26.43
CA PHE A 41 19.18 -22.29 -26.83
C PHE A 41 18.82 -20.93 -26.20
N ALA A 42 17.57 -20.49 -26.34
CA ALA A 42 17.11 -19.22 -25.76
C ALA A 42 17.27 -19.16 -24.23
N THR A 43 17.08 -20.30 -23.55
CA THR A 43 17.26 -20.41 -22.09
C THR A 43 18.73 -20.28 -21.71
N ILE A 44 19.62 -21.00 -22.39
CA ILE A 44 21.08 -20.93 -22.15
C ILE A 44 21.61 -19.53 -22.45
N THR A 45 21.25 -18.94 -23.60
CA THR A 45 21.69 -17.60 -23.98
C THR A 45 21.22 -16.55 -22.97
N ARG A 46 19.97 -16.66 -22.49
CA ARG A 46 19.43 -15.77 -21.45
C ARG A 46 20.15 -15.96 -20.12
N TRP A 47 20.43 -17.20 -19.72
CA TRP A 47 21.16 -17.51 -18.50
C TRP A 47 22.60 -16.96 -18.55
N LYS A 48 23.31 -17.14 -19.68
CA LYS A 48 24.65 -16.54 -19.88
C LYS A 48 24.63 -15.01 -19.77
N LEU A 49 23.56 -14.36 -20.26
CA LEU A 49 23.43 -12.91 -20.22
C LEU A 49 23.03 -12.37 -18.83
N ARG A 50 22.09 -13.01 -18.15
CA ARG A 50 21.45 -12.48 -16.93
C ARG A 50 21.86 -13.18 -15.64
N GLY A 51 22.52 -14.34 -15.73
CA GLY A 51 22.85 -15.21 -14.60
C GLY A 51 21.64 -15.90 -13.94
N THR A 52 20.42 -15.58 -14.35
CA THR A 52 19.18 -16.04 -13.71
C THR A 52 18.32 -16.87 -14.66
N VAL A 53 17.56 -17.78 -14.06
CA VAL A 53 16.65 -18.70 -14.77
C VAL A 53 15.21 -18.17 -14.77
N GLU A 54 14.94 -17.20 -13.90
CA GLU A 54 13.65 -16.57 -13.76
C GLU A 54 13.32 -15.71 -14.98
N ASN A 55 12.03 -15.67 -15.32
CA ASN A 55 11.56 -14.71 -16.31
C ASN A 55 11.59 -13.31 -15.69
N ALA A 56 12.03 -12.32 -16.48
CA ALA A 56 11.86 -10.94 -16.07
C ALA A 56 10.37 -10.64 -15.86
N LEU A 57 10.11 -9.80 -14.86
CA LEU A 57 8.80 -9.20 -14.68
C LEU A 57 8.43 -8.45 -15.96
N LYS A 58 7.22 -8.71 -16.45
CA LYS A 58 6.70 -7.98 -17.60
C LYS A 58 6.35 -6.57 -17.15
N SER A 59 6.66 -5.58 -17.98
CA SER A 59 6.08 -4.26 -17.80
C SER A 59 4.55 -4.37 -17.89
N GLY A 60 3.88 -3.88 -16.85
CA GLY A 60 2.43 -3.73 -16.87
C GLY A 60 2.01 -2.60 -17.80
N ALA A 61 0.69 -2.43 -17.96
CA ALA A 61 0.16 -1.25 -18.64
C ALA A 61 0.56 0.03 -17.90
N PRO A 62 0.91 1.11 -18.62
CA PRO A 62 1.24 2.38 -17.99
C PRO A 62 0.04 2.92 -17.23
N HIS A 63 0.31 3.61 -16.12
CA HIS A 63 -0.74 4.27 -15.35
C HIS A 63 -1.23 5.51 -16.08
N LYS A 64 -2.55 5.76 -16.05
CA LYS A 64 -3.17 6.98 -16.57
C LYS A 64 -2.75 8.25 -15.82
N LEU A 65 -2.30 8.11 -14.58
CA LEU A 65 -1.86 9.21 -13.72
C LEU A 65 -0.34 9.28 -13.69
N THR A 66 0.21 10.45 -13.99
CA THR A 66 1.64 10.76 -13.84
C THR A 66 2.02 10.89 -12.35
N PRO A 67 3.32 10.85 -12.02
CA PRO A 67 3.79 11.12 -10.65
C PRO A 67 3.34 12.48 -10.12
N SER A 68 3.30 13.51 -10.97
CA SER A 68 2.82 14.85 -10.61
C SER A 68 1.34 14.84 -10.20
N ASN A 69 0.49 14.16 -10.98
CA ASN A 69 -0.95 14.06 -10.66
C ASN A 69 -1.18 13.30 -9.34
N ARG A 70 -0.37 12.27 -9.07
CA ARG A 70 -0.41 11.55 -7.78
C ARG A 70 0.00 12.46 -6.62
N SER A 71 1.06 13.24 -6.79
CA SER A 71 1.49 14.23 -5.78
C SER A 71 0.40 15.28 -5.51
N PHE A 72 -0.27 15.76 -6.55
CA PHE A 72 -1.41 16.67 -6.40
C PHE A 72 -2.54 16.07 -5.55
N ILE A 73 -2.91 14.80 -5.81
CA ILE A 73 -3.92 14.08 -5.01
C ILE A 73 -3.51 14.07 -3.54
N LEU A 74 -2.26 13.70 -3.25
CA LEU A 74 -1.75 13.63 -1.88
C LEU A 74 -1.77 15.00 -1.20
N HIS A 75 -1.28 16.03 -1.87
CA HIS A 75 -1.27 17.39 -1.33
C HIS A 75 -2.68 17.84 -0.91
N LYS A 76 -3.70 17.57 -1.74
CA LYS A 76 -5.09 17.93 -1.43
C LYS A 76 -5.64 17.17 -0.22
N ILE A 77 -5.25 15.91 -0.04
CA ILE A 77 -5.69 15.06 1.08
C ILE A 77 -4.99 15.47 2.36
N THR A 78 -3.69 15.73 2.33
CA THR A 78 -2.95 16.21 3.49
C THR A 78 -3.50 17.55 3.98
N LYS A 79 -3.87 18.45 3.05
CA LYS A 79 -4.49 19.74 3.39
C LYS A 79 -5.89 19.59 3.97
N ASN A 80 -6.70 18.66 3.46
CA ASN A 80 -8.04 18.40 3.97
C ASN A 80 -8.37 16.89 3.91
N PRO A 81 -8.13 16.15 5.02
CA PRO A 81 -8.33 14.70 5.06
C PRO A 81 -9.78 14.24 4.88
N ARG A 82 -10.76 15.15 5.06
CA ARG A 82 -12.19 14.85 4.91
C ARG A 82 -12.69 14.99 3.46
N ARG A 83 -11.81 15.33 2.52
CA ARG A 83 -12.19 15.58 1.14
C ARG A 83 -12.62 14.28 0.44
N CYS A 84 -13.77 14.33 -0.22
CA CYS A 84 -14.30 13.18 -0.95
C CYS A 84 -13.51 12.91 -2.23
N ALA A 85 -13.23 11.63 -2.52
CA ALA A 85 -12.55 11.20 -3.74
C ALA A 85 -13.27 11.65 -5.02
N ALA A 86 -14.61 11.66 -5.03
CA ALA A 86 -15.38 12.11 -6.20
C ALA A 86 -15.21 13.62 -6.48
N LYS A 87 -15.06 14.44 -5.43
CA LYS A 87 -14.75 15.87 -5.62
C LYS A 87 -13.32 16.08 -6.12
N LEU A 88 -12.39 15.22 -5.70
CA LEU A 88 -11.02 15.25 -6.22
C LEU A 88 -10.96 14.81 -7.68
N THR A 89 -11.81 13.88 -8.12
CA THR A 89 -11.81 13.46 -9.53
C THR A 89 -12.30 14.54 -10.45
N THR A 90 -13.35 15.27 -10.08
CA THR A 90 -13.84 16.40 -10.88
C THR A 90 -12.81 17.52 -10.93
N GLU A 91 -12.11 17.79 -9.82
CA GLU A 91 -11.01 18.77 -9.79
C GLU A 91 -9.83 18.35 -10.68
N LEU A 92 -9.45 17.07 -10.67
CA LEU A 92 -8.41 16.55 -11.57
C LEU A 92 -8.83 16.63 -13.03
N GLU A 93 -10.08 16.34 -13.34
CA GLU A 93 -10.61 16.44 -14.70
C GLU A 93 -10.60 17.89 -15.18
N ASN A 94 -10.97 18.85 -14.32
CA ASN A 94 -10.97 20.27 -14.65
C ASN A 94 -9.56 20.84 -14.86
N ILE A 95 -8.57 20.41 -14.06
CA ILE A 95 -7.21 20.97 -14.11
C ILE A 95 -6.36 20.29 -15.19
N PHE A 96 -6.46 18.96 -15.30
CA PHE A 96 -5.56 18.16 -16.14
C PHE A 96 -6.25 17.62 -17.40
N ALA A 97 -7.56 17.87 -17.59
CA ALA A 97 -8.37 17.31 -18.68
C ALA A 97 -8.36 15.77 -18.71
N ILE A 98 -8.18 15.12 -17.55
CA ILE A 98 -8.12 13.66 -17.43
C ILE A 98 -9.42 13.13 -16.83
N LYS A 99 -10.24 12.47 -17.65
CA LYS A 99 -11.42 11.75 -17.18
C LYS A 99 -11.04 10.51 -16.37
N LEU A 100 -11.45 10.45 -15.11
CA LEU A 100 -11.11 9.37 -14.18
C LEU A 100 -12.34 8.79 -13.50
N ASN A 101 -12.29 7.50 -13.18
CA ASN A 101 -13.21 6.92 -12.21
C ASN A 101 -12.76 7.32 -10.79
N PRO A 102 -13.68 7.74 -9.88
CA PRO A 102 -13.39 7.93 -8.46
C PRO A 102 -12.60 6.81 -7.79
N GLU A 103 -12.80 5.57 -8.21
CA GLU A 103 -12.04 4.44 -7.67
C GLU A 103 -10.56 4.48 -8.02
N THR A 104 -10.18 5.05 -9.17
CA THR A 104 -8.77 5.24 -9.52
C THR A 104 -8.08 6.16 -8.50
N VAL A 105 -8.75 7.23 -8.10
CA VAL A 105 -8.23 8.14 -7.06
C VAL A 105 -8.16 7.41 -5.72
N ARG A 106 -9.19 6.68 -5.30
CA ARG A 106 -9.14 5.89 -4.05
C ARG A 106 -8.00 4.87 -4.03
N ARG A 107 -7.73 4.19 -5.15
CA ARG A 107 -6.58 3.26 -5.27
C ARG A 107 -5.24 3.98 -5.09
N VAL A 108 -5.07 5.16 -5.69
CA VAL A 108 -3.87 5.98 -5.47
C VAL A 108 -3.74 6.31 -3.98
N ILE A 109 -4.79 6.82 -3.35
CA ILE A 109 -4.79 7.18 -1.92
C ILE A 109 -4.35 6.00 -1.05
N ARG A 110 -4.96 4.83 -1.24
CA ARG A 110 -4.62 3.61 -0.49
C ARG A 110 -3.21 3.12 -0.78
N SER A 111 -2.70 3.28 -2.00
CA SER A 111 -1.32 2.90 -2.35
C SER A 111 -0.26 3.69 -1.57
N TYR A 112 -0.61 4.87 -1.07
CA TYR A 112 0.23 5.67 -0.17
C TYR A 112 -0.07 5.44 1.32
N GLY A 113 -0.88 4.43 1.67
CA GLY A 113 -1.19 4.05 3.05
C GLY A 113 -2.33 4.84 3.71
N TYR A 114 -3.01 5.73 2.98
CA TYR A 114 -4.15 6.47 3.52
C TYR A 114 -5.43 5.63 3.48
N ASN A 115 -6.09 5.55 4.63
CA ASN A 115 -7.35 4.84 4.79
C ASN A 115 -8.47 5.81 5.18
N SER A 116 -9.70 5.47 4.80
CA SER A 116 -10.90 6.19 5.25
C SER A 116 -11.24 5.75 6.66
N SER A 117 -11.26 6.69 7.59
CA SER A 117 -11.64 6.46 8.98
C SER A 117 -12.60 7.54 9.46
N VAL A 118 -13.53 7.17 10.34
CA VAL A 118 -14.39 8.14 11.03
C VAL A 118 -13.59 8.78 12.15
N ALA A 119 -13.49 10.11 12.13
CA ALA A 119 -12.85 10.85 13.22
C ALA A 119 -13.68 10.71 14.50
N ARG A 120 -13.04 10.35 15.62
CA ARG A 120 -13.72 10.27 16.92
C ARG A 120 -14.29 11.65 17.30
N ARG A 121 -15.51 11.68 17.84
CA ARG A 121 -16.09 12.90 18.43
C ARG A 121 -15.20 13.34 19.58
N LYS A 122 -14.79 14.62 19.57
CA LYS A 122 -14.02 15.24 20.65
C LYS A 122 -14.77 16.48 21.11
N PHE A 123 -14.77 16.73 22.41
CA PHE A 123 -15.25 18.00 22.95
C PHE A 123 -14.33 19.12 22.46
N LEU A 124 -14.91 20.29 22.21
CA LEU A 124 -14.15 21.48 21.84
C LEU A 124 -13.34 21.95 23.05
N VAL A 125 -12.02 22.10 22.88
CA VAL A 125 -11.13 22.66 23.91
C VAL A 125 -10.64 24.01 23.42
N ASN A 126 -11.09 25.06 24.09
CA ASN A 126 -10.59 26.41 23.84
C ASN A 126 -9.10 26.51 24.21
N GLU A 127 -8.43 27.57 23.77
CA GLU A 127 -7.00 27.73 23.98
C GLU A 127 -6.61 27.87 25.45
N ARG A 128 -7.39 28.63 26.24
CA ARG A 128 -7.17 28.81 27.68
C ARG A 128 -7.22 27.48 28.44
N THR A 129 -8.28 26.69 28.23
CA THR A 129 -8.48 25.37 28.82
C THR A 129 -7.40 24.39 28.37
N ARG A 130 -6.93 24.48 27.12
CA ARG A 130 -5.81 23.66 26.64
C ARG A 130 -4.54 23.93 27.45
N LYS A 131 -4.21 25.21 27.69
CA LYS A 131 -3.05 25.61 28.50
C LYS A 131 -3.17 25.10 29.93
N LEU A 132 -4.30 25.37 30.59
CA LEU A 132 -4.54 24.92 31.97
C LEU A 132 -4.45 23.40 32.12
N ARG A 133 -5.02 22.64 31.18
CA ARG A 133 -4.93 21.17 31.18
C ARG A 133 -3.50 20.68 31.01
N LEU A 134 -2.71 21.33 30.16
CA LEU A 134 -1.31 20.97 29.94
C LEU A 134 -0.46 21.28 31.19
N ASP A 135 -0.64 22.45 31.78
CA ASP A 135 0.08 22.86 32.99
C ASP A 135 -0.26 21.94 34.17
N PHE A 136 -1.54 21.59 34.33
CA PHE A 136 -1.98 20.58 35.30
C PHE A 136 -1.36 19.20 35.03
N ALA A 137 -1.39 18.72 33.78
CA ALA A 137 -0.79 17.43 33.46
C ALA A 137 0.70 17.40 33.79
N LYS A 138 1.45 18.45 33.43
CA LYS A 138 2.87 18.58 33.75
C LYS A 138 3.14 18.60 35.25
N SER A 139 2.34 19.31 36.04
CA SER A 139 2.52 19.36 37.49
C SER A 139 2.21 18.03 38.20
N MET A 140 1.44 17.15 37.54
CA MET A 140 1.01 15.86 38.08
C MET A 140 1.84 14.65 37.58
N VAL A 141 2.52 14.75 36.43
CA VAL A 141 3.27 13.62 35.82
C VAL A 141 4.38 13.08 36.76
N ASP A 142 5.11 13.95 37.44
CA ASP A 142 6.25 13.56 38.28
C ASP A 142 5.87 13.28 39.75
N LYS A 143 4.58 13.13 40.05
CA LYS A 143 4.13 12.84 41.43
C LYS A 143 4.41 11.38 41.80
N TYR A 144 4.95 11.19 43.00
CA TYR A 144 5.21 9.87 43.58
C TYR A 144 3.93 9.06 43.82
N ILE A 145 4.07 7.73 43.88
CA ILE A 145 2.94 6.81 44.09
C ILE A 145 2.13 7.12 45.36
N LEU A 146 2.81 7.48 46.45
CA LEU A 146 2.18 7.83 47.74
C LEU A 146 1.22 9.02 47.64
N PHE A 147 1.51 9.97 46.73
CA PHE A 147 0.57 11.07 46.47
C PHE A 147 -0.73 10.55 45.86
N TRP A 148 -0.64 9.65 44.89
CA TRP A 148 -1.81 9.08 44.22
C TRP A 148 -2.63 8.16 45.14
N GLU A 149 -1.98 7.47 46.08
CA GLU A 149 -2.67 6.69 47.12
C GLU A 149 -3.54 7.57 48.03
N SER A 150 -3.19 8.84 48.18
CA SER A 150 -3.97 9.81 48.95
C SER A 150 -5.15 10.43 48.19
N VAL A 151 -5.21 10.28 46.87
CA VAL A 151 -6.17 10.98 46.00
C VAL A 151 -7.38 10.11 45.68
N ILE A 152 -8.57 10.63 45.94
CA ILE A 152 -9.85 10.02 45.52
C ILE A 152 -10.47 10.91 44.44
N PHE A 153 -10.80 10.30 43.29
CA PHE A 153 -11.54 10.97 42.22
C PHE A 153 -13.03 10.71 42.36
N VAL A 154 -13.84 11.76 42.28
CA VAL A 154 -15.31 11.69 42.29
C VAL A 154 -15.81 12.42 41.05
N ASP A 155 -16.77 11.82 40.35
CA ASP A 155 -17.47 12.41 39.21
C ASP A 155 -18.94 11.99 39.25
N GLU A 156 -19.81 12.81 38.70
CA GLU A 156 -21.24 12.55 38.62
C GLU A 156 -21.60 12.12 37.20
N SER A 157 -22.28 10.98 37.08
CA SER A 157 -22.81 10.49 35.79
C SER A 157 -24.32 10.37 35.86
N LYS A 158 -24.99 10.88 34.83
CA LYS A 158 -26.45 10.77 34.69
C LYS A 158 -26.82 9.40 34.12
N PHE A 159 -27.74 8.70 34.79
CA PHE A 159 -28.35 7.47 34.30
C PHE A 159 -29.84 7.70 34.05
N ASN A 160 -30.27 7.61 32.79
CA ASN A 160 -31.68 7.79 32.44
C ASN A 160 -32.41 6.44 32.48
N ILE A 161 -33.54 6.36 33.21
CA ILE A 161 -34.38 5.16 33.32
C ILE A 161 -35.33 5.03 32.11
N PHE A 162 -35.77 6.16 31.55
CA PHE A 162 -36.62 6.19 30.35
C PHE A 162 -36.17 7.30 29.40
N GLY A 163 -36.10 6.99 28.10
CA GLY A 163 -35.81 7.94 27.01
C GLY A 163 -34.34 8.40 26.91
N SER A 164 -33.91 8.71 25.69
CA SER A 164 -32.66 9.45 25.46
C SER A 164 -32.94 10.94 25.44
N ASP A 165 -32.23 11.73 26.25
CA ASP A 165 -32.29 13.18 26.16
C ASP A 165 -31.45 13.64 24.95
N GLY A 166 -32.07 13.64 23.76
CA GLY A 166 -31.57 14.32 22.55
C GLY A 166 -30.27 13.79 21.93
#